data_AF-A0A7W9IK22-F1
#
_entry.id   AF-A0A7W9IK22-F1
#
_cell.length_a   1.000
_cell.length_b   1.000
_cell.length_c   1.000
_cell.angle_alpha   90.00
_cell.angle_beta   90.00
_cell.angle_gamma   90.00
#
_symmetry.space_group_name_H-M   'P 1'
#
loop_
_entity.id
_entity.type
_entity.pdbx_description
1 polymer ?
#
loop_
_entity_poly.entity_id
_entity_poly.type
_entity_poly.pdbx_seq_one_letter_code
_entity_poly.pdbx_strand_id
1 'polypeptide(L)'
;MGEWFATEIVAAGKLRLFCFFVFFIGTFVFIRISVRLIRARVRWWPGNVTSGGLHIHHVVFGVVFMCVGGVSGLAVQDVASAAAGLLAGLFGAGTALVLDEFALVVLLDDVYWKEQGRLSVDAVFVAAAMCGLALLGASPLELDDVLNPGPDDDLLSTGQIAFVVGTNLALSVVALGKGKIWTGLIGIYITPLALVGAIRLARPGSPWARRRYKPGSRSLRRAEWREHRIHQPIERFVDGLQNLVAGRPSPKA
;
A
#
# COMPACT_ATOMS: atom_id res chain seq x y z
N MET A 1 15.11 -18.60 -15.92
CA MET A 1 15.20 -17.51 -14.92
C MET A 1 15.89 -16.27 -15.49
N GLY A 2 17.13 -16.37 -15.99
CA GLY A 2 17.86 -15.22 -16.55
C GLY A 2 17.20 -14.54 -17.75
N GLU A 3 16.76 -15.31 -18.76
CA GLU A 3 16.09 -14.74 -19.95
C GLU A 3 14.74 -14.11 -19.62
N TRP A 4 13.90 -14.76 -18.80
CA TRP A 4 12.63 -14.18 -18.35
C TRP A 4 12.83 -12.84 -17.60
N PHE A 5 13.82 -12.77 -16.70
CA PHE A 5 14.13 -11.54 -15.98
C PHE A 5 14.63 -10.43 -16.91
N ALA A 6 15.48 -10.77 -17.87
CA ALA A 6 15.96 -9.83 -18.87
C ALA A 6 14.82 -9.27 -19.72
N THR A 7 13.88 -10.10 -20.16
CA THR A 7 12.78 -9.67 -21.04
C THR A 7 11.66 -8.96 -20.28
N GLU A 8 11.12 -9.57 -19.22
CA GLU A 8 9.90 -9.09 -18.54
C GLU A 8 10.16 -7.99 -17.51
N ILE A 9 11.40 -7.86 -17.01
CA ILE A 9 11.75 -6.89 -15.97
C ILE A 9 12.70 -5.82 -16.50
N VAL A 10 13.81 -6.21 -17.13
CA VAL A 10 14.81 -5.24 -17.60
C VAL A 10 14.35 -4.58 -18.90
N ALA A 11 14.01 -5.35 -19.93
CA ALA A 11 13.60 -4.81 -21.22
C ALA A 11 12.23 -4.12 -21.16
N ALA A 12 11.35 -4.55 -20.26
CA ALA A 12 10.09 -3.86 -19.98
C ALA A 12 10.24 -2.55 -19.16
N GLY A 13 11.46 -2.15 -18.80
CA GLY A 13 11.72 -0.92 -18.01
C GLY A 13 11.28 -1.00 -16.55
N LYS A 14 10.90 -2.18 -16.06
CA LYS A 14 10.35 -2.41 -14.71
C LYS A 14 11.42 -2.65 -13.65
N LEU A 15 12.70 -2.65 -14.00
CA LEU A 15 13.82 -2.99 -13.10
C LEU A 15 13.79 -2.17 -11.79
N ARG A 16 13.66 -0.85 -11.88
CA ARG A 16 13.63 0.02 -10.68
C ARG A 16 12.47 -0.34 -9.75
N LEU A 17 11.26 -0.48 -10.30
CA LEU A 17 10.07 -0.82 -9.54
C LEU A 17 10.18 -2.22 -8.93
N PHE A 18 10.78 -3.17 -9.65
CA PHE A 18 10.99 -4.53 -9.18
C PHE A 18 11.98 -4.55 -8.00
N CYS A 19 13.12 -3.88 -8.13
CA CYS A 19 14.10 -3.76 -7.06
C CYS A 19 13.51 -3.05 -5.83
N PHE A 20 12.76 -1.96 -6.04
CA PHE A 20 12.00 -1.30 -4.99
C PHE A 20 11.10 -2.28 -4.25
N PHE A 21 10.29 -3.06 -4.97
CA PHE A 21 9.33 -3.99 -4.38
C PHE A 21 10.01 -5.11 -3.60
N VAL A 22 11.06 -5.72 -4.15
CA VAL A 22 11.80 -6.80 -3.49
C VAL A 22 12.45 -6.32 -2.20
N PHE A 23 13.12 -5.16 -2.23
CA PHE A 23 13.76 -4.59 -1.04
C PHE A 23 12.72 -4.13 -0.02
N PHE A 24 11.59 -3.58 -0.48
CA PHE A 24 10.47 -3.19 0.38
C PHE A 24 9.94 -4.39 1.18
N ILE A 25 9.56 -5.48 0.50
CA ILE A 25 9.06 -6.70 1.15
C ILE A 25 10.14 -7.33 2.04
N GLY A 26 11.36 -7.45 1.52
CA GLY A 26 12.48 -8.05 2.25
C GLY A 26 12.79 -7.30 3.54
N THR A 27 12.83 -5.96 3.49
CA THR A 27 13.11 -5.10 4.65
C THR A 27 11.97 -5.15 5.66
N PHE A 28 10.71 -5.13 5.22
CA PHE A 28 9.56 -5.26 6.10
C PHE A 28 9.55 -6.60 6.85
N VAL A 29 9.77 -7.71 6.14
CA VAL A 29 9.86 -9.03 6.78
C VAL A 29 11.06 -9.09 7.74
N PHE A 30 12.21 -8.56 7.32
CA PHE A 30 13.42 -8.51 8.14
C PHE A 30 13.20 -7.75 9.45
N ILE A 31 12.62 -6.55 9.42
CA ILE A 31 12.43 -5.74 10.63
C ILE A 31 11.40 -6.41 11.57
N ARG A 32 10.35 -7.03 11.02
CA ARG A 32 9.37 -7.80 11.81
C ARG A 32 10.02 -9.01 12.49
N ILE A 33 10.90 -9.72 11.80
CA ILE A 33 11.68 -10.82 12.39
C ILE A 33 12.61 -10.28 13.48
N SER A 34 13.34 -9.19 13.21
CA SER A 34 14.23 -8.54 14.17
C SER A 34 13.50 -8.20 15.47
N VAL A 35 12.35 -7.52 15.40
CA VAL A 35 11.54 -7.17 16.58
C VAL A 35 11.09 -8.42 17.35
N ARG A 36 10.74 -9.51 16.66
CA ARG A 36 10.38 -10.78 17.31
C ARG A 36 11.57 -11.40 18.04
N LEU A 37 12.74 -11.44 17.41
CA LEU A 37 13.96 -11.97 18.01
C LEU A 37 14.38 -11.15 19.24
N ILE A 38 14.25 -9.82 19.17
CA ILE A 38 14.49 -8.91 20.30
C ILE A 38 13.53 -9.23 21.46
N ARG A 39 12.22 -9.35 21.18
CA ARG A 39 11.20 -9.69 22.20
C ARG A 39 11.42 -11.08 22.80
N ALA A 40 11.89 -12.04 21.99
CA ALA A 40 12.23 -13.39 22.43
C ALA A 40 13.58 -13.48 23.16
N ARG A 41 14.31 -12.36 23.34
CA ARG A 41 15.62 -12.29 24.01
C ARG A 41 16.65 -13.28 23.44
N VAL A 42 16.66 -13.43 22.12
CA VAL A 42 17.56 -14.35 21.43
C VAL A 42 19.01 -13.86 21.54
N ARG A 43 19.87 -14.66 22.17
CA ARG A 43 21.23 -14.26 22.58
C ARG A 43 22.18 -13.88 21.44
N TRP A 44 21.98 -14.39 20.22
CA TRP A 44 22.84 -14.10 19.07
C TRP A 44 22.43 -12.85 18.28
N TRP A 45 21.25 -12.29 18.55
CA TRP A 45 20.76 -11.10 17.85
C TRP A 45 21.29 -9.83 18.52
N PRO A 46 21.81 -8.84 17.78
CA PRO A 46 22.46 -7.64 18.33
C PRO A 46 21.56 -6.73 19.18
N GLY A 47 20.26 -6.99 19.22
CA GLY A 47 19.34 -6.27 20.08
C GLY A 47 19.00 -4.87 19.55
N ASN A 48 18.63 -3.97 20.47
CA ASN A 48 18.28 -2.59 20.15
C ASN A 48 19.53 -1.72 19.95
N VAL A 49 19.49 -0.82 18.97
CA VAL A 49 20.49 0.23 18.82
C VAL A 49 20.15 1.37 19.79
N THR A 50 21.03 1.61 20.77
CA THR A 50 20.91 2.75 21.71
C THR A 50 22.22 3.54 21.68
N SER A 51 22.13 4.85 21.47
CA SER A 51 23.27 5.76 21.62
C SER A 51 23.00 6.70 22.78
N GLY A 52 23.80 6.62 23.84
CA GLY A 52 23.75 7.57 24.97
C GLY A 52 22.42 7.65 25.73
N GLY A 53 21.57 6.62 25.69
CA GLY A 53 20.24 6.61 26.32
C GLY A 53 19.08 7.03 25.41
N LEU A 54 19.35 7.43 24.16
CA LEU A 54 18.33 7.70 23.15
C LEU A 54 18.01 6.44 22.34
N HIS A 55 16.74 6.03 22.34
CA HIS A 55 16.24 4.97 21.47
C HIS A 55 15.96 5.53 20.07
N ILE A 56 16.78 5.13 19.10
CA ILE A 56 16.57 5.53 17.69
C ILE A 56 15.57 4.55 17.07
N HIS A 57 14.38 5.05 16.75
CA HIS A 57 13.40 4.29 15.98
C HIS A 57 13.90 4.04 14.56
N HIS A 58 13.62 2.86 14.01
CA HIS A 58 14.10 2.47 12.70
C HIS A 58 13.50 3.30 11.56
N VAL A 59 12.40 4.04 11.83
CA VAL A 59 11.86 5.10 10.96
C VAL A 59 12.91 6.14 10.57
N VAL A 60 13.86 6.48 11.46
CA VAL A 60 14.92 7.47 11.18
C VAL A 60 15.86 6.95 10.08
N PHE A 61 16.28 5.68 10.17
CA PHE A 61 17.05 5.04 9.09
C PHE A 61 16.23 4.96 7.81
N GLY A 62 14.92 4.71 7.94
CA GLY A 62 13.97 4.71 6.84
C GLY A 62 13.97 6.03 6.06
N VAL A 63 13.86 7.17 6.76
CA VAL A 63 13.93 8.50 6.16
C VAL A 63 15.27 8.73 5.45
N VAL A 64 16.39 8.36 6.08
CA VAL A 64 17.72 8.50 5.45
C VAL A 64 17.81 7.68 4.17
N PHE A 65 17.36 6.42 4.18
CA PHE A 65 17.37 5.56 3.00
C PHE A 65 16.44 6.09 1.90
N MET A 66 15.27 6.64 2.26
CA MET A 66 14.37 7.29 1.30
C MET A 66 15.01 8.51 0.66
N CYS A 67 15.67 9.37 1.45
CA CYS A 67 16.37 10.54 0.92
C CYS A 67 17.52 10.14 0.01
N VAL A 68 18.40 9.24 0.44
CA VAL A 68 19.57 8.82 -0.35
C VAL A 68 19.13 8.09 -1.61
N GLY A 69 18.29 7.07 -1.50
CA GLY A 69 17.83 6.27 -2.63
C GLY A 69 16.94 7.07 -3.59
N GLY A 70 16.00 7.85 -3.06
CA GLY A 70 15.09 8.67 -3.85
C GLY A 70 15.82 9.81 -4.58
N VAL A 71 16.54 10.67 -3.86
CA VAL A 71 17.21 11.83 -4.47
C VAL A 71 18.31 11.39 -5.44
N SER A 72 19.15 10.42 -5.05
CA SER A 72 20.19 9.92 -5.95
C SER A 72 19.58 9.19 -7.15
N GLY A 73 18.47 8.47 -6.95
CA GLY A 73 17.74 7.80 -8.02
C GLY A 73 17.20 8.75 -9.08
N LEU A 74 16.84 9.99 -8.71
CA LEU A 74 16.46 11.04 -9.67
C LEU A 74 17.62 11.51 -10.55
N ALA A 75 18.85 11.44 -10.04
CA ALA A 75 20.05 11.84 -10.79
C ALA A 75 20.50 10.76 -11.81
N VAL A 76 20.05 9.51 -11.65
CA VAL A 76 20.41 8.42 -12.57
C VAL A 76 19.50 8.44 -13.79
N GLN A 77 20.06 8.76 -14.96
CA GLN A 77 19.33 8.77 -16.23
C GLN A 77 19.12 7.38 -16.82
N ASP A 78 20.07 6.46 -16.63
CA ASP A 78 19.95 5.08 -17.11
C ASP A 78 18.97 4.29 -16.22
N VAL A 79 17.80 3.99 -16.76
CA VAL A 79 16.73 3.26 -16.08
C VAL A 79 16.99 1.77 -15.90
N ALA A 80 17.87 1.17 -16.71
CA ALA A 80 18.18 -0.26 -16.70
C ALA A 80 19.49 -0.60 -15.97
N SER A 81 20.26 0.40 -15.52
CA SER A 81 21.50 0.16 -14.79
C SER A 81 21.31 -0.55 -13.45
N ALA A 82 22.31 -1.34 -13.04
CA ALA A 82 22.35 -1.93 -11.70
C ALA A 82 22.32 -0.86 -10.59
N ALA A 83 22.94 0.30 -10.82
CA ALA A 83 22.92 1.43 -9.90
C ALA A 83 21.48 1.97 -9.71
N ALA A 84 20.72 2.12 -10.80
CA ALA A 84 19.32 2.50 -10.72
C ALA A 84 18.48 1.49 -9.92
N GLY A 85 18.68 0.20 -10.16
CA GLY A 85 18.03 -0.87 -9.40
C GLY A 85 18.35 -0.80 -7.90
N LEU A 86 19.63 -0.62 -7.55
CA LEU A 86 20.07 -0.51 -6.15
C LEU A 86 19.49 0.72 -5.44
N LEU A 87 19.48 1.89 -6.09
CA LEU A 87 18.93 3.11 -5.50
C LEU A 87 17.41 3.02 -5.31
N ALA A 88 16.71 2.41 -6.27
CA ALA A 88 15.28 2.11 -6.12
C ALA A 88 15.04 1.08 -5.00
N GLY A 89 15.89 0.06 -4.88
CA GLY A 89 15.88 -0.88 -3.76
C GLY A 89 16.10 -0.20 -2.41
N LEU A 90 17.08 0.71 -2.32
CA LEU A 90 17.34 1.50 -1.11
C LEU A 90 16.13 2.38 -0.75
N PHE A 91 15.51 3.01 -1.74
CA PHE A 91 14.26 3.76 -1.55
C PHE A 91 13.14 2.85 -1.04
N GLY A 92 13.00 1.63 -1.57
CA GLY A 92 12.06 0.62 -1.12
C GLY A 92 12.29 0.16 0.32
N ALA A 93 13.55 -0.13 0.68
CA ALA A 93 13.93 -0.45 2.05
C ALA A 93 13.59 0.69 3.01
N GLY A 94 13.92 1.93 2.63
CA GLY A 94 13.57 3.10 3.42
C GLY A 94 12.06 3.26 3.63
N THR A 95 11.29 3.07 2.56
CA THR A 95 9.82 3.13 2.59
C THR A 95 9.24 2.07 3.52
N ALA A 96 9.77 0.83 3.48
CA ALA A 96 9.33 -0.25 4.36
C ALA A 96 9.56 0.08 5.84
N LEU A 97 10.71 0.64 6.19
CA LEU A 97 11.03 1.04 7.57
C LEU A 97 10.13 2.18 8.06
N VAL A 98 9.79 3.14 7.18
CA VAL A 98 8.87 4.22 7.55
C VAL A 98 7.45 3.71 7.71
N LEU A 99 6.97 2.86 6.80
CA LEU A 99 5.63 2.31 6.88
C LEU A 99 5.44 1.31 8.03
N ASP A 100 6.49 0.66 8.49
CA ASP A 100 6.43 -0.22 9.67
C ASP A 100 5.99 0.55 10.93
N GLU A 101 6.37 1.83 11.02
CA GLU A 101 6.00 2.77 12.10
C GLU A 101 4.95 3.80 11.65
N PHE A 102 4.20 3.52 10.57
CA PHE A 102 3.20 4.43 10.02
C PHE A 102 2.22 4.96 11.07
N ALA A 103 1.82 4.12 12.02
CA ALA A 103 0.94 4.53 13.10
C ALA A 103 1.54 5.67 13.95
N LEU A 104 2.84 5.64 14.26
CA LEU A 104 3.54 6.71 15.00
C LEU A 104 3.70 7.98 14.16
N VAL A 105 3.86 7.86 12.85
CA VAL A 105 3.99 9.00 11.92
C VAL A 105 2.68 9.77 11.81
N VAL A 106 1.54 9.08 11.81
CA VAL A 106 0.21 9.69 11.64
C VAL A 106 -0.44 10.09 12.97
N LEU A 107 -0.25 9.29 14.01
CA LEU A 107 -0.86 9.47 15.33
C LEU A 107 0.27 9.70 16.34
N LEU A 108 0.61 10.97 16.55
CA LEU A 108 1.76 11.37 17.38
C LEU A 108 1.54 11.18 18.90
N ASP A 109 0.43 10.57 19.34
CA ASP A 109 0.09 10.39 20.76
C ASP A 109 0.17 8.93 21.23
N ASP A 110 0.99 8.73 22.26
CA ASP A 110 1.27 7.49 23.01
C ASP A 110 0.07 6.93 23.81
N VAL A 111 -1.18 7.15 23.39
CA VAL A 111 -2.37 6.76 24.18
C VAL A 111 -3.12 5.55 23.59
N TYR A 112 -2.71 5.04 22.41
CA TYR A 112 -3.50 4.05 21.63
C TYR A 112 -2.82 2.68 21.36
N TRP A 113 -1.86 2.28 22.20
CA TRP A 113 -0.92 1.15 22.06
C TRP A 113 -1.42 -0.28 21.70
N LYS A 114 -2.70 -0.54 21.40
CA LYS A 114 -3.18 -1.92 21.06
C LYS A 114 -3.66 -2.14 19.61
N GLU A 115 -3.95 -1.09 18.84
CA GLU A 115 -4.41 -1.21 17.45
C GLU A 115 -3.36 -0.77 16.41
N GLN A 116 -2.28 -0.11 16.84
CA GLN A 116 -1.27 0.51 15.96
C GLN A 116 -0.48 -0.47 15.09
N GLY A 117 -0.19 -1.68 15.60
CA GLY A 117 0.47 -2.73 14.81
C GLY A 117 -0.34 -3.15 13.58
N ARG A 118 -1.68 -2.99 13.61
CA ARG A 118 -2.55 -3.30 12.47
C ARG A 118 -2.54 -2.20 11.43
N LEU A 119 -2.61 -0.93 11.85
CA LEU A 119 -2.58 0.21 10.94
C LEU A 119 -1.29 0.27 10.11
N SER A 120 -0.12 0.04 10.71
CA SER A 120 1.13 -0.04 9.95
C SER A 120 1.16 -1.21 8.97
N VAL A 121 0.63 -2.37 9.38
CA VAL A 121 0.54 -3.54 8.50
C VAL A 121 -0.43 -3.28 7.35
N ASP A 122 -1.59 -2.69 7.60
CA ASP A 122 -2.54 -2.29 6.56
C ASP A 122 -1.86 -1.37 5.53
N ALA A 123 -1.12 -0.36 5.99
CA ALA A 123 -0.40 0.56 5.12
C ALA A 123 0.63 -0.17 4.24
N VAL A 124 1.40 -1.11 4.82
CA VAL A 124 2.37 -1.92 4.08
C VAL A 124 1.69 -2.83 3.06
N PHE A 125 0.59 -3.50 3.41
CA PHE A 125 -0.16 -4.36 2.50
C PHE A 125 -0.77 -3.57 1.33
N VAL A 126 -1.28 -2.36 1.60
CA VAL A 126 -1.77 -1.44 0.56
C VAL A 126 -0.63 -1.04 -0.38
N ALA A 127 0.50 -0.59 0.16
CA ALA A 127 1.66 -0.20 -0.65
C ALA A 127 2.19 -1.38 -1.49
N ALA A 128 2.27 -2.57 -0.90
CA ALA A 128 2.66 -3.79 -1.60
C ALA A 128 1.68 -4.16 -2.72
N ALA A 129 0.37 -4.09 -2.46
CA ALA A 129 -0.64 -4.41 -3.47
C ALA A 129 -0.58 -3.43 -4.64
N MET A 130 -0.47 -2.13 -4.38
CA MET A 130 -0.37 -1.10 -5.41
C MET A 130 0.91 -1.25 -6.25
N CYS A 131 2.05 -1.48 -5.59
CA CYS A 131 3.32 -1.71 -6.28
C CYS A 131 3.30 -3.03 -7.08
N GLY A 132 2.69 -4.08 -6.54
CA GLY A 132 2.53 -5.37 -7.22
C GLY A 132 1.65 -5.25 -8.46
N LEU A 133 0.54 -4.51 -8.39
CA LEU A 133 -0.32 -4.22 -9.55
C LEU A 133 0.45 -3.45 -10.63
N ALA A 134 1.22 -2.42 -10.23
CA ALA A 134 2.06 -1.67 -11.17
C ALA A 134 3.12 -2.57 -11.84
N LEU A 135 3.72 -3.52 -11.11
CA LEU A 135 4.66 -4.50 -11.67
C LEU A 135 4.00 -5.46 -12.68
N LEU A 136 2.76 -5.87 -12.40
CA LEU A 136 1.96 -6.68 -13.32
C LEU A 136 1.55 -5.91 -14.58
N GLY A 137 1.91 -4.63 -14.69
CA GLY A 137 1.60 -3.78 -15.84
C GLY A 137 0.26 -3.05 -15.73
N ALA A 138 -0.40 -3.10 -14.57
CA ALA A 138 -1.58 -2.28 -14.37
C ALA A 138 -1.17 -0.80 -14.33
N SER A 139 -1.66 -0.02 -15.28
CA SER A 139 -1.36 1.41 -15.34
C SER A 139 -2.36 2.16 -14.43
N PRO A 140 -1.87 2.99 -13.50
CA PRO A 140 -2.77 3.82 -12.71
C PRO A 140 -3.49 4.79 -13.65
N LEU A 141 -4.81 4.91 -13.47
CA LEU A 141 -5.66 5.79 -14.25
C LEU A 141 -5.72 5.45 -15.76
N GLU A 142 -5.32 4.23 -16.15
CA GLU A 142 -5.26 3.80 -17.56
C GLU A 142 -4.34 4.71 -18.41
N LEU A 143 -3.37 5.39 -17.77
CA LEU A 143 -2.54 6.38 -18.44
C LEU A 143 -1.67 5.78 -19.54
N ASP A 144 -1.19 4.56 -19.35
CA ASP A 144 -0.27 3.94 -20.32
C ASP A 144 -1.02 3.56 -21.61
N ASP A 145 -2.21 2.95 -21.46
CA ASP A 145 -3.09 2.61 -22.58
C ASP A 145 -3.53 3.85 -23.36
N VAL A 146 -3.67 4.98 -22.67
CA VAL A 146 -4.08 6.26 -23.26
C VAL A 146 -2.91 7.03 -23.91
N LEU A 147 -1.71 6.97 -23.33
CA LEU A 147 -0.54 7.69 -23.81
C LEU A 147 0.22 6.92 -24.91
N ASN A 148 0.13 5.60 -24.91
CA ASN A 148 0.75 4.70 -25.88
C ASN A 148 -0.30 3.82 -26.58
N PRO A 149 -1.23 4.40 -27.34
CA PRO A 149 -2.26 3.63 -28.05
C PRO A 149 -1.65 2.65 -29.05
N GLY A 150 -2.34 1.53 -29.29
CA GLY A 150 -1.89 0.51 -30.23
C GLY A 150 -1.80 1.04 -31.67
N PRO A 151 -1.11 0.32 -32.59
CA PRO A 151 -0.94 0.73 -33.99
C PRO A 151 -2.27 0.96 -34.73
N ASP A 152 -3.35 0.32 -34.26
CA ASP A 152 -4.68 0.34 -34.85
C ASP A 152 -5.69 1.21 -34.06
N ASP A 153 -5.27 1.83 -32.95
CA ASP A 153 -6.13 2.66 -32.10
C ASP A 153 -6.06 4.13 -32.53
N ASP A 154 -7.23 4.77 -32.68
CA ASP A 154 -7.31 6.21 -32.91
C ASP A 154 -6.69 6.97 -31.74
N LEU A 155 -5.81 7.94 -32.04
CA LEU A 155 -5.24 8.83 -31.04
C LEU A 155 -6.36 9.56 -30.28
N LEU A 156 -6.51 9.26 -28.99
CA LEU A 156 -7.49 9.92 -28.14
C LEU A 156 -7.18 11.43 -28.06
N SER A 157 -8.18 12.27 -28.34
CA SER A 157 -8.05 13.71 -28.12
C SER A 157 -7.80 14.00 -26.64
N THR A 158 -7.10 15.09 -26.32
CA THR A 158 -6.83 15.52 -24.93
C THR A 158 -8.11 15.57 -24.07
N GLY A 159 -9.26 15.91 -24.67
CA GLY A 159 -10.55 15.89 -23.99
C GLY A 159 -11.02 14.48 -23.60
N GLN A 160 -10.82 13.48 -24.46
CA GLN A 160 -11.15 12.08 -24.16
C GLN A 160 -10.23 11.52 -23.08
N ILE A 161 -8.94 11.82 -23.13
CA ILE A 161 -7.96 11.45 -22.09
C ILE A 161 -8.39 12.01 -20.73
N ALA A 162 -8.66 13.31 -20.68
CA ALA A 162 -9.13 13.96 -19.45
C ALA A 162 -10.45 13.37 -18.95
N PHE A 163 -11.34 12.97 -19.86
CA PHE A 163 -12.62 12.35 -19.51
C PHE A 163 -12.44 10.94 -18.91
N VAL A 164 -11.62 10.09 -19.51
CA VAL A 164 -11.35 8.72 -19.01
C VAL A 164 -10.68 8.77 -17.64
N VAL A 165 -9.56 9.50 -17.54
CA VAL A 165 -8.80 9.67 -16.30
C VAL A 165 -9.68 10.31 -15.22
N GLY A 166 -10.40 11.39 -15.57
CA GLY A 166 -11.28 12.09 -14.66
C GLY A 166 -12.43 11.21 -14.15
N THR A 167 -13.01 10.38 -15.01
CA THR A 167 -14.08 9.44 -14.63
C THR A 167 -13.57 8.36 -13.70
N ASN A 168 -12.43 7.73 -14.00
CA ASN A 168 -11.85 6.70 -13.12
C ASN A 168 -11.48 7.29 -11.75
N LEU A 169 -10.86 8.48 -11.74
CA LEU A 169 -10.54 9.19 -10.51
C LEU A 169 -11.80 9.49 -9.70
N ALA A 170 -12.86 10.00 -10.35
CA ALA A 170 -14.14 10.28 -9.68
C ALA A 170 -14.77 9.01 -9.09
N LEU A 171 -14.79 7.90 -9.84
CA LEU A 171 -15.31 6.62 -9.35
C LEU A 171 -14.52 6.11 -8.14
N SER A 172 -13.19 6.21 -8.18
CA SER A 172 -12.30 5.82 -7.09
C SER A 172 -12.55 6.70 -5.84
N VAL A 173 -12.65 8.02 -6.00
CA VAL A 173 -12.99 8.94 -4.89
C VAL A 173 -14.37 8.63 -4.29
N VAL A 174 -15.37 8.31 -5.12
CA VAL A 174 -16.70 7.91 -4.63
C VAL A 174 -16.61 6.59 -3.84
N ALA A 175 -15.85 5.61 -4.32
CA ALA A 175 -15.65 4.34 -3.61
C ALA A 175 -14.95 4.55 -2.26
N LEU A 176 -13.93 5.41 -2.20
CA LEU A 176 -13.24 5.81 -0.96
C LEU A 176 -14.19 6.54 0.01
N GLY A 177 -14.96 7.52 -0.47
CA GLY A 177 -15.94 8.25 0.33
C GLY A 177 -17.07 7.36 0.89
N LYS A 178 -17.33 6.22 0.23
CA LYS A 178 -18.22 5.16 0.69
C LYS A 178 -17.61 4.20 1.71
N GLY A 179 -16.38 4.47 2.17
CA GLY A 179 -15.66 3.65 3.15
C GLY A 179 -15.08 2.36 2.58
N LYS A 180 -14.88 2.27 1.25
CA LYS A 180 -14.35 1.06 0.61
C LYS A 180 -12.93 1.30 0.12
N ILE A 181 -12.00 1.41 1.09
CA ILE A 181 -10.60 1.75 0.85
C ILE A 181 -9.99 0.84 -0.23
N TRP A 182 -10.10 -0.48 -0.08
CA TRP A 182 -9.56 -1.46 -1.02
C TRP A 182 -10.11 -1.33 -2.45
N THR A 183 -11.44 -1.25 -2.62
CA THR A 183 -12.01 -1.12 -3.97
C THR A 183 -11.73 0.24 -4.60
N GLY A 184 -11.55 1.28 -3.79
CA GLY A 184 -11.18 2.60 -4.28
C GLY A 184 -9.72 2.66 -4.72
N LEU A 185 -8.79 2.14 -3.91
CA LEU A 185 -7.36 2.13 -4.23
C LEU A 185 -7.02 1.19 -5.37
N ILE A 186 -7.54 -0.05 -5.37
CA ILE A 186 -7.36 -0.97 -6.50
C ILE A 186 -8.11 -0.45 -7.73
N GLY A 187 -9.25 0.23 -7.51
CA GLY A 187 -10.04 0.86 -8.56
C GLY A 187 -9.25 1.86 -9.41
N ILE A 188 -8.25 2.53 -8.84
CA ILE A 188 -7.36 3.44 -9.59
C ILE A 188 -6.64 2.71 -10.73
N TYR A 189 -6.27 1.45 -10.51
CA TYR A 189 -5.60 0.61 -11.51
C TYR A 189 -6.59 -0.20 -12.35
N ILE A 190 -7.81 -0.42 -11.85
CA ILE A 190 -8.81 -1.31 -12.45
C ILE A 190 -10.18 -0.63 -12.41
N THR A 191 -10.49 0.15 -13.46
CA THR A 191 -11.73 0.94 -13.55
C THR A 191 -13.01 0.16 -13.25
N PRO A 192 -13.19 -1.10 -13.72
CA PRO A 192 -14.36 -1.91 -13.36
C PRO A 192 -14.55 -2.08 -11.84
N LEU A 193 -13.46 -2.19 -11.07
CA LEU A 193 -13.54 -2.29 -9.60
C LEU A 193 -13.93 -0.96 -8.98
N ALA A 194 -13.43 0.17 -9.49
CA ALA A 194 -13.87 1.51 -9.07
C ALA A 194 -15.36 1.69 -9.31
N LEU A 195 -15.87 1.27 -10.47
CA LEU A 195 -17.29 1.32 -10.82
C LEU A 195 -18.15 0.47 -9.88
N VAL A 196 -17.75 -0.77 -9.59
CA VAL A 196 -18.44 -1.64 -8.63
C VAL A 196 -18.43 -1.01 -7.22
N GLY A 197 -17.30 -0.43 -6.81
CA GLY A 197 -17.16 0.33 -5.57
C GLY A 197 -18.12 1.53 -5.50
N ALA A 198 -18.23 2.27 -6.60
CA ALA A 198 -19.07 3.45 -6.74
C ALA A 198 -20.56 3.13 -6.84
N ILE A 199 -20.98 2.03 -7.48
CA ILE A 199 -22.40 1.66 -7.59
C ILE A 199 -22.91 1.03 -6.29
N ARG A 200 -22.14 0.12 -5.67
CA ARG A 200 -22.61 -0.63 -4.49
C ARG A 200 -22.87 0.30 -3.29
N LEU A 201 -23.76 -0.15 -2.39
CA LEU A 201 -24.07 0.55 -1.12
C LEU A 201 -22.79 0.88 -0.34
N ALA A 202 -22.81 2.01 0.36
CA ALA A 202 -21.70 2.46 1.20
C ALA A 202 -21.59 1.60 2.46
N ARG A 203 -20.39 1.52 3.05
CA ARG A 203 -20.22 0.89 4.37
C ARG A 203 -20.99 1.68 5.43
N PRO A 204 -21.62 1.00 6.40
CA PRO A 204 -22.25 1.68 7.53
C PRO A 204 -21.21 2.52 8.27
N GLY A 205 -21.59 3.72 8.70
CA GLY A 205 -20.68 4.65 9.37
C GLY A 205 -19.73 5.43 8.45
N SER A 206 -19.66 5.18 7.14
CA SER A 206 -18.87 6.01 6.21
C SER A 206 -19.41 7.46 6.08
N PRO A 207 -18.59 8.45 5.67
CA PRO A 207 -19.07 9.81 5.42
C PRO A 207 -20.26 9.85 4.46
N TRP A 208 -20.24 9.01 3.42
CA TRP A 208 -21.37 8.86 2.50
C TRP A 208 -22.63 8.33 3.19
N ALA A 209 -22.52 7.26 3.99
CA ALA A 209 -23.65 6.69 4.70
C ALA A 209 -24.25 7.70 5.70
N ARG A 210 -23.42 8.41 6.46
CA ARG A 210 -23.87 9.43 7.42
C ARG A 210 -24.62 10.59 6.77
N ARG A 211 -24.18 11.02 5.57
CA ARG A 211 -24.84 12.11 4.84
C ARG A 211 -26.09 11.65 4.08
N ARG A 212 -26.08 10.45 3.50
CA ARG A 212 -27.10 10.03 2.52
C ARG A 212 -28.17 9.08 3.06
N TYR A 213 -27.89 8.34 4.12
CA TYR A 213 -28.80 7.34 4.68
C TYR A 213 -29.46 7.88 5.95
N LYS A 214 -30.79 7.99 5.94
CA LYS A 214 -31.56 8.34 7.14
C LYS A 214 -31.48 7.20 8.16
N PRO A 215 -31.45 7.50 9.47
CA PRO A 215 -31.58 6.49 10.53
C PRO A 215 -32.83 5.62 10.28
N GLY A 216 -32.69 4.30 10.41
CA GLY A 216 -33.79 3.35 10.19
C GLY A 216 -34.19 3.08 8.73
N SER A 217 -33.54 3.71 7.74
CA SER A 217 -33.88 3.48 6.33
C SER A 217 -33.56 2.04 5.87
N ARG A 218 -34.33 1.55 4.88
CA ARG A 218 -34.11 0.23 4.25
C ARG A 218 -32.68 0.08 3.70
N SER A 219 -32.11 1.17 3.17
CA SER A 219 -30.74 1.19 2.65
C SER A 219 -29.68 1.03 3.75
N LEU A 220 -29.87 1.68 4.90
CA LEU A 220 -28.96 1.55 6.06
C LEU A 220 -28.99 0.12 6.61
N ARG A 221 -30.20 -0.42 6.86
CA ARG A 221 -30.37 -1.81 7.31
C ARG A 221 -29.72 -2.83 6.39
N ARG A 222 -29.82 -2.61 5.07
CA ARG A 222 -29.20 -3.49 4.07
C ARG A 222 -27.67 -3.36 4.06
N ALA A 223 -27.14 -2.17 4.30
CA ALA A 223 -25.70 -1.96 4.45
C ALA A 223 -25.17 -2.64 5.72
N GLU A 224 -25.84 -2.49 6.85
CA GLU A 224 -25.50 -3.15 8.13
C GLU A 224 -25.55 -4.67 8.03
N TRP A 225 -26.60 -5.23 7.41
CA TRP A 225 -26.70 -6.68 7.17
C TRP A 225 -25.52 -7.21 6.35
N ARG A 226 -25.11 -6.47 5.30
CA ARG A 226 -23.95 -6.86 4.47
C ARG A 226 -22.64 -6.74 5.22
N GLU A 227 -22.49 -5.72 6.05
CA GLU A 227 -21.31 -5.54 6.88
C GLU A 227 -21.13 -6.75 7.80
N HIS A 228 -22.20 -7.10 8.53
CA HIS A 228 -22.17 -8.19 9.48
C HIS A 228 -21.99 -9.57 8.82
N ARG A 229 -22.61 -9.81 7.65
CA ARG A 229 -22.63 -11.14 7.03
C ARG A 229 -21.48 -11.43 6.10
N ILE A 230 -20.91 -10.41 5.45
CA ILE A 230 -19.88 -10.60 4.43
C ILE A 230 -18.55 -9.98 4.88
N HIS A 231 -18.54 -8.72 5.30
CA HIS A 231 -17.29 -8.02 5.58
C HIS A 231 -16.66 -8.44 6.91
N GLN A 232 -17.44 -8.51 7.98
CA GLN A 232 -16.90 -8.89 9.29
C GLN A 232 -16.20 -10.26 9.31
N PRO A 233 -16.71 -11.34 8.68
CA PRO A 233 -15.98 -12.60 8.61
C PRO A 233 -14.67 -12.50 7.84
N ILE A 234 -14.66 -11.77 6.72
CA ILE A 234 -13.46 -11.56 5.90
C ILE A 234 -12.43 -10.75 6.69
N GLU A 235 -12.86 -9.68 7.36
CA GLU A 235 -12.00 -8.86 8.21
C GLU A 235 -11.41 -9.68 9.34
N ARG A 236 -12.20 -10.51 10.03
CA ARG A 236 -11.66 -11.42 11.06
C ARG A 236 -10.62 -12.39 10.50
N PHE A 237 -10.80 -12.87 9.27
CA PHE A 237 -9.82 -13.74 8.62
C PHE A 237 -8.53 -12.98 8.27
N VAL A 238 -8.66 -11.81 7.65
CA VAL A 238 -7.53 -10.92 7.33
C VAL A 238 -6.79 -10.52 8.60
N ASP A 239 -7.51 -10.16 9.66
CA ASP A 239 -6.96 -9.86 10.98
C ASP A 239 -6.19 -11.05 11.55
N GLY A 240 -6.67 -12.29 11.33
CA GLY A 240 -5.96 -13.51 11.69
C GLY A 240 -4.59 -13.63 11.00
N LEU A 241 -4.55 -13.38 9.69
CA LEU A 241 -3.30 -13.36 8.91
C LEU A 241 -2.38 -12.22 9.36
N GLN A 242 -2.93 -11.03 9.56
CA GLN A 242 -2.17 -9.88 10.06
C GLN A 242 -1.60 -10.15 11.45
N ASN A 243 -2.36 -10.78 12.35
CA ASN A 243 -1.87 -11.18 13.67
C ASN A 243 -0.75 -12.21 13.58
N LEU A 244 -0.72 -13.05 12.54
CA LEU A 244 0.39 -13.96 12.28
C LEU A 244 1.66 -13.23 11.84
N VAL A 245 1.55 -12.06 11.22
CA VAL A 245 2.67 -11.20 10.78
C VAL A 245 3.09 -10.17 11.85
N ALA A 246 2.12 -9.54 12.53
CA ALA A 246 2.32 -8.49 13.52
C ALA A 246 2.52 -9.01 14.96
N GLY A 247 2.02 -10.22 15.25
CA GLY A 247 1.86 -10.74 16.62
C GLY A 247 0.46 -10.42 17.18
N ARG A 248 -0.09 -11.30 18.02
CA ARG A 248 -1.41 -11.10 18.63
C ARG A 248 -1.39 -9.91 19.60
N PRO A 249 -2.39 -9.01 19.57
CA PRO A 249 -2.52 -7.97 20.59
C PRO A 249 -2.79 -8.61 21.96
N SER A 250 -2.14 -8.12 23.01
CA SER A 250 -2.34 -8.65 24.36
C SER A 250 -3.76 -8.33 24.86
N PRO A 251 -4.46 -9.27 25.54
CA PRO A 251 -5.76 -8.98 26.16
C PRO A 251 -5.63 -7.87 27.21
N LYS A 252 -6.69 -7.09 27.41
CA LYS A 252 -6.73 -6.08 28.50
C LYS A 252 -6.64 -6.82 29.84
N ALA A 253 -5.73 -6.37 30.70
CA ALA A 253 -5.88 -6.50 32.15
C ALA A 253 -6.79 -5.36 32.61
#